data_AF-A0A920LZK3-F1
#
_entry.id   AF-A0A920LZK3-F1
#
_cell.length_a   1.000
_cell.length_b   1.000
_cell.length_c   1.000
_cell.angle_alpha   90.00
_cell.angle_beta   90.00
_cell.angle_gamma   90.00
#
_symmetry.space_group_name_H-M   'P 1'
#
loop_
_entity.id
_entity.type
_entity.pdbx_description
1 polymer ?
#
loop_
_entity_poly.entity_id
_entity_poly.type
_entity_poly.pdbx_seq_one_letter_code
_entity_poly.pdbx_strand_id
1 'polypeptide(L)'
;MLEYNAKFTFVIVAVESQLSLVENISEKYKNILDIDIILSSHKEIIFNKSFLAIAVSGTITLELALHKVPFITVYKLNFLSYFLL
;
A
#
# COMPACT_ATOMS: atom_id res chain seq x y z
N MET A 1 -0.74 27.74 -1.56
CA MET A 1 -0.65 26.28 -1.39
C MET A 1 -0.15 25.75 -2.72
N LEU A 2 1.07 25.23 -2.78
CA LEU A 2 1.64 24.70 -4.03
C LEU A 2 0.86 23.43 -4.38
N GLU A 3 0.03 23.49 -5.42
CA GLU A 3 -0.65 22.31 -5.95
C GLU A 3 0.40 21.39 -6.59
N TYR A 4 0.64 20.25 -5.94
CA TYR A 4 1.56 19.23 -6.43
C TYR A 4 0.90 18.48 -7.59
N ASN A 5 1.12 18.96 -8.82
CA ASN A 5 0.54 18.42 -10.06
C ASN A 5 1.26 17.16 -10.59
N ALA A 6 1.70 16.27 -9.70
CA ALA A 6 2.26 14.98 -10.12
C ALA A 6 1.13 13.95 -10.27
N LYS A 7 0.98 13.36 -11.46
CA LYS A 7 0.15 12.16 -11.63
C LYS A 7 0.88 10.97 -11.01
N PHE A 8 0.22 10.26 -10.10
CA PHE A 8 0.71 9.03 -9.50
C PHE A 8 -0.33 7.94 -9.66
N THR A 9 0.13 6.71 -9.86
CA THR A 9 -0.70 5.51 -9.87
C THR A 9 -0.66 4.87 -8.49
N PHE A 10 -1.83 4.60 -7.92
CA PHE A 10 -1.98 3.90 -6.67
C PHE A 10 -2.01 2.38 -6.92
N VAL A 11 -0.88 1.72 -6.69
CA VAL A 11 -0.76 0.28 -6.90
C VAL A 11 -1.14 -0.47 -5.62
N ILE A 12 -2.20 -1.26 -5.69
CA ILE A 12 -2.66 -2.13 -4.60
C ILE A 12 -2.14 -3.54 -4.82
N VAL A 13 -1.34 -4.01 -3.87
CA VAL A 13 -0.83 -5.39 -3.86
C VAL A 13 -1.84 -6.28 -3.15
N ALA A 14 -2.51 -7.17 -3.90
CA ALA A 14 -3.51 -8.09 -3.38
C ALA A 14 -3.01 -9.54 -3.43
N VAL A 15 -3.36 -10.34 -2.42
CA VAL A 15 -3.26 -11.80 -2.51
C VAL A 15 -4.44 -12.33 -3.33
N GLU A 16 -4.27 -13.45 -4.04
CA GLU A 16 -5.29 -14.02 -4.93
C GLU A 16 -6.66 -14.18 -4.25
N SER A 17 -6.68 -14.65 -3.00
CA SER A 17 -7.91 -14.86 -2.23
C SER A 17 -8.66 -13.58 -1.87
N GLN A 18 -8.03 -12.41 -1.99
CA GLN A 18 -8.62 -11.11 -1.68
C GLN A 18 -8.82 -10.25 -2.93
N LEU A 19 -8.46 -10.74 -4.12
CA LEU A 19 -8.48 -9.96 -5.35
C LEU A 19 -9.86 -9.37 -5.64
N SER A 20 -10.92 -10.19 -5.61
CA SER A 20 -12.29 -9.72 -5.86
C SER A 20 -12.79 -8.70 -4.84
N LEU A 21 -12.35 -8.81 -3.58
CA LEU A 21 -12.70 -7.83 -2.54
C LEU A 21 -12.00 -6.50 -2.81
N VAL A 22 -10.71 -6.54 -3.16
CA VAL A 22 -9.92 -5.35 -3.48
C VAL A 22 -10.47 -4.67 -4.74
N GLU A 23 -10.81 -5.42 -5.78
CA GLU A 23 -11.41 -4.90 -7.02
C GLU A 23 -12.72 -4.15 -6.72
N ASN A 24 -13.65 -4.78 -5.98
CA ASN A 24 -14.94 -4.18 -5.63
C ASN A 24 -14.78 -2.87 -4.83
N ILE A 25 -13.85 -2.85 -3.86
CA ILE A 25 -13.58 -1.63 -3.09
C ILE A 25 -12.98 -0.54 -4.01
N SER A 26 -12.04 -0.92 -4.87
CA SER A 26 -11.30 0.01 -5.75
C SER A 26 -12.19 0.66 -6.79
N GLU A 27 -13.21 -0.03 -7.30
CA GLU A 27 -14.20 0.52 -8.26
C GLU A 27 -14.79 1.84 -7.78
N LYS A 28 -15.01 2.01 -6.48
CA LYS A 28 -15.59 3.24 -5.90
C LYS A 28 -14.69 4.47 -6.05
N TYR A 29 -13.40 4.27 -6.33
CA TYR A 29 -12.38 5.31 -6.36
C TYR A 29 -11.71 5.47 -7.73
N LYS A 30 -11.98 4.61 -8.72
CA LYS A 30 -11.33 4.66 -10.05
C LYS A 30 -11.59 5.97 -10.82
N ASN A 31 -12.68 6.66 -10.52
CA ASN A 31 -13.03 7.95 -11.11
C ASN A 31 -12.28 9.15 -10.49
N ILE A 32 -11.55 8.95 -9.39
CA ILE A 32 -10.77 10.00 -8.72
C ILE A 32 -9.28 9.65 -8.56
N LEU A 33 -8.93 8.37 -8.63
CA LEU A 33 -7.57 7.86 -8.51
C LEU A 33 -7.25 6.94 -9.68
N ASP A 34 -6.03 7.05 -10.20
CA ASP A 34 -5.45 6.04 -11.07
C ASP A 34 -5.05 4.84 -10.21
N ILE A 35 -5.74 3.71 -10.33
CA ILE A 35 -5.56 2.53 -9.47
C ILE A 35 -5.22 1.32 -10.31
N ASP A 36 -4.08 0.70 -9.99
CA ASP A 36 -3.70 -0.61 -10.50
C ASP A 36 -3.73 -1.64 -9.37
N ILE A 37 -4.19 -2.86 -9.68
CA ILE A 37 -4.20 -3.97 -8.73
C ILE A 37 -3.25 -5.04 -9.27
N ILE A 38 -2.28 -5.45 -8.45
CA ILE A 38 -1.33 -6.49 -8.81
C ILE A 38 -1.34 -7.62 -7.78
N LEU A 39 -1.02 -8.83 -8.23
CA LEU A 39 -0.88 -9.98 -7.34
C LEU A 39 0.39 -9.88 -6.50
N SER A 40 0.33 -10.33 -5.25
CA SER A 40 1.44 -10.32 -4.30
C SER A 40 2.69 -11.06 -4.79
N SER A 41 2.56 -11.98 -5.74
CA SER A 41 3.67 -12.64 -6.44
C SER A 41 4.59 -11.67 -7.20
N HIS A 42 4.09 -10.48 -7.55
CA HIS A 42 4.83 -9.45 -8.28
C HIS A 42 5.21 -8.24 -7.41
N LYS A 43 5.09 -8.35 -6.07
CA LYS A 43 5.28 -7.22 -5.15
C LYS A 43 6.66 -6.55 -5.25
N GLU A 44 7.72 -7.33 -5.47
CA GLU A 44 9.10 -6.82 -5.54
C GLU A 44 9.30 -5.84 -6.71
N ILE A 45 8.64 -6.10 -7.84
CA ILE A 45 8.69 -5.20 -9.00
C ILE A 45 8.10 -3.83 -8.62
N ILE A 46 7.04 -3.83 -7.81
CA ILE A 46 6.39 -2.59 -7.37
C ILE A 46 7.20 -1.89 -6.32
N PHE A 47 7.78 -2.59 -5.34
CA PHE A 47 8.64 -1.96 -4.33
C PHE A 47 9.77 -1.16 -4.98
N ASN A 48 10.45 -1.74 -5.97
CA ASN A 48 11.56 -1.07 -6.66
C ASN A 48 11.13 0.14 -7.52
N LYS A 49 9.84 0.31 -7.81
CA LYS A 49 9.29 1.42 -8.60
C LYS A 49 8.53 2.44 -7.75
N SER A 50 8.18 2.10 -6.52
CA SER A 50 7.37 2.93 -5.64
C SER A 50 8.20 4.05 -5.01
N PHE A 51 7.67 5.27 -5.04
CA PHE A 51 8.26 6.42 -4.34
C PHE A 51 7.87 6.47 -2.85
N LEU A 52 6.72 5.88 -2.51
CA LEU A 52 6.14 5.84 -1.17
C LEU A 52 5.20 4.62 -1.08
N ALA A 53 5.12 3.99 0.07
CA ALA A 53 4.19 2.89 0.34
C ALA A 53 3.32 3.14 1.57
N ILE A 54 2.16 2.47 1.63
CA ILE A 54 1.31 2.40 2.82
C ILE A 54 1.35 0.96 3.34
N ALA A 55 1.79 0.79 4.58
CA ALA A 55 2.01 -0.51 5.22
C ALA A 55 1.05 -0.70 6.40
N VAL A 56 0.48 -1.89 6.56
CA VAL A 56 -0.47 -2.21 7.65
C VAL A 56 0.01 -3.31 8.59
N SER A 57 1.22 -3.86 8.37
CA SER A 57 1.80 -4.94 9.18
C SER A 57 3.31 -4.79 9.34
N GLY A 58 3.87 -5.47 10.36
CA GLY A 58 5.31 -5.45 10.61
C GLY A 58 6.14 -6.10 9.49
N THR A 59 5.68 -7.23 8.95
CA THR A 59 6.42 -7.95 7.91
C THR A 59 6.57 -7.13 6.63
N ILE A 60 5.49 -6.49 6.17
CA ILE A 60 5.55 -5.66 4.95
C ILE A 60 6.43 -4.40 5.17
N THR A 61 6.42 -3.86 6.39
CA THR A 61 7.27 -2.74 6.79
C THR A 61 8.76 -3.10 6.67
N LEU A 62 9.14 -4.29 7.14
CA LEU A 62 10.52 -4.79 7.00
C LEU A 62 10.90 -4.99 5.53
N GLU A 63 10.03 -5.59 4.72
CA GLU A 63 10.29 -5.80 3.29
C GLU A 63 10.49 -4.46 2.55
N LEU A 64 9.65 -3.46 2.82
CA LEU A 64 9.77 -2.13 2.25
C LEU A 64 11.08 -1.44 2.67
N ALA A 65 11.47 -1.59 3.94
CA ALA A 65 12.74 -1.06 4.45
C ALA A 65 13.95 -1.70 3.75
N LEU A 66 13.93 -3.03 3.53
CA LEU A 66 14.98 -3.73 2.78
C LEU A 66 15.11 -3.24 1.33
N HIS A 67 13.99 -2.86 0.72
CA HIS A 67 13.93 -2.27 -0.62
C HIS A 67 14.14 -0.76 -0.65
N LYS A 68 14.43 -0.13 0.50
CA LYS A 68 14.65 1.32 0.63
C LYS A 68 13.46 2.17 0.17
N VAL A 69 12.24 1.64 0.31
CA VAL A 69 11.00 2.35 -0.04
C VAL A 69 10.52 3.10 1.20
N PRO A 70 10.40 4.44 1.17
CA PRO A 70 9.75 5.19 2.23
C PRO A 70 8.32 4.70 2.44
N PHE A 71 7.84 4.63 3.69
CA PHE A 71 6.47 4.17 3.95
C PHE A 71 5.79 4.93 5.08
N ILE A 72 4.46 4.99 4.98
CA ILE A 72 3.55 5.35 6.07
C ILE A 72 2.96 4.06 6.62
N THR A 73 3.10 3.84 7.92
CA THR A 73 2.51 2.67 8.58
C THR A 73 1.20 3.04 9.28
N VAL A 74 0.18 2.22 9.05
CA VAL A 74 -1.15 2.33 9.69
C VAL A 74 -1.36 1.12 10.58
N TYR A 75 -1.23 1.31 11.89
CA TYR A 75 -1.50 0.26 12.87
C TYR A 75 -2.91 0.37 13.44
N LYS A 76 -3.62 -0.76 13.48
CA LYS A 76 -4.76 -0.92 14.37
C LYS A 76 -4.26 -1.35 15.75
N LEU A 77 -4.03 -0.37 16.62
CA LEU A 77 -3.61 -0.64 17.99
C LEU A 77 -4.76 -1.25 18.81
N ASN A 78 -4.43 -2.24 19.62
CA ASN A 78 -5.24 -2.70 20.73
C ASN A 78 -4.61 -2.21 22.03
N PHE A 79 -5.26 -2.43 23.18
CA PHE A 79 -4.76 -1.91 24.46
C PHE A 79 -3.30 -2.30 24.75
N LEU A 80 -2.93 -3.55 24.48
CA LEU A 80 -1.57 -4.04 24.70
C LEU A 80 -0.57 -3.46 23.69
N SER A 81 -0.93 -3.41 22.41
CA SER A 81 -0.03 -2.85 21.39
C SER A 81 0.10 -1.33 21.48
N TYR A 82 -0.90 -0.62 22.03
CA TYR A 82 -0.76 0.79 22.40
C TYR A 82 0.17 0.99 23.59
N PHE A 83 0.13 0.09 24.58
CA PHE A 83 0.97 0.22 25.77
C PHE A 83 2.46 -0.04 25.50
N LEU A 84 2.77 -0.89 24.53
CA LEU A 84 4.14 -1.31 24.20
C LEU A 84 4.84 -0.41 23.16
N LEU A 85 4.11 0.47 22.48
CA LEU A 85 4.62 1.42 21.49
C LEU A 85 4.67 2.83 22.07
#